data_AF-A0A7S2QA86-F1
#
_entry.id   AF-A0A7S2QA86-F1
#
_cell.length_a   1.000
_cell.length_b   1.000
_cell.length_c   1.000
_cell.angle_alpha   90.00
_cell.angle_beta   90.00
_cell.angle_gamma   90.00
#
_symmetry.space_group_name_H-M   'P 1'
#
loop_
_entity.id
_entity.type
_entity.pdbx_description
1 polymer ?
#
loop_
_entity_poly.entity_id
_entity_poly.type
_entity_poly.pdbx_seq_one_letter_code
_entity_poly.pdbx_strand_id
1 'polypeptide(L)'
;GLGAMGFGDTGAKEKKAAKASASEQAAKKAAEDASWADDDTGLAKKGARASDKEAKADAKLAAKKEREELEAAEDAENSKLSGANKKAQPSKVTQAEIARRQALLAMSKAAPKKSSKSQVVAQPKLEENTNRKTDEVEATGLDAALDALGGGAPEKKGKMTYKEYEAKVLPEIQSENPGLKMSQAKDKAFKMWERAPENPKNQEK
;
A
#
# COMPACT_ATOMS: atom_id res chain seq x y z
N GLY A 1 -39.65 -32.29 -36.18
CA GLY A 1 -38.65 -31.29 -35.80
C GLY A 1 -38.65 -31.15 -34.30
N LEU A 2 -37.56 -31.49 -33.63
CA LEU A 2 -37.40 -31.27 -32.19
C LEU A 2 -37.08 -29.80 -31.93
N GLY A 3 -37.87 -29.17 -31.06
CA GLY A 3 -37.70 -27.78 -30.64
C GLY A 3 -36.44 -27.59 -29.80
N ALA A 4 -35.67 -26.56 -30.15
CA ALA A 4 -34.55 -26.08 -29.36
C ALA A 4 -35.06 -25.47 -28.04
N MET A 5 -34.84 -26.15 -26.92
CA MET A 5 -34.98 -25.55 -25.60
C MET A 5 -33.74 -24.70 -25.34
N GLY A 6 -33.94 -23.38 -25.33
CA GLY A 6 -32.89 -22.38 -25.16
C GLY A 6 -32.26 -22.41 -23.77
N PHE A 7 -30.93 -22.28 -23.76
CA PHE A 7 -30.01 -22.19 -22.61
C PHE A 7 -30.20 -20.93 -21.71
N GLY A 8 -31.44 -20.46 -21.49
CA GLY A 8 -31.68 -19.17 -20.83
C GLY A 8 -32.94 -19.04 -19.98
N ASP A 9 -33.88 -19.98 -20.04
CA ASP A 9 -35.10 -19.90 -19.22
C ASP A 9 -34.88 -20.65 -17.90
N THR A 10 -34.18 -20.02 -16.96
CA THR A 10 -34.25 -20.46 -15.55
C THR A 10 -35.70 -20.29 -15.11
N GLY A 11 -36.40 -21.40 -14.94
CA GLY A 11 -37.85 -21.40 -14.78
C GLY A 11 -38.27 -20.59 -13.55
N ALA A 12 -39.51 -20.10 -13.54
CA ALA A 12 -40.05 -19.30 -12.42
C ALA A 12 -39.86 -19.98 -11.04
N LYS A 13 -39.77 -21.31 -10.99
CA LYS A 13 -39.43 -22.08 -9.79
C LYS A 13 -37.99 -21.90 -9.32
N GLU A 14 -37.02 -21.86 -10.22
CA GLU A 14 -35.60 -21.66 -9.91
C GLU A 14 -35.34 -20.22 -9.45
N LYS A 15 -35.97 -19.23 -10.09
CA LYS A 15 -35.92 -17.82 -9.64
C LYS A 15 -36.54 -17.63 -8.26
N LYS A 16 -37.64 -18.35 -7.97
CA LYS A 16 -38.28 -18.34 -6.65
C LYS A 16 -37.42 -19.03 -5.58
N ALA A 17 -36.77 -20.14 -5.92
CA ALA A 17 -35.82 -20.83 -5.04
C ALA A 17 -34.56 -19.97 -4.76
N ALA A 18 -34.01 -19.31 -5.78
CA ALA A 18 -32.88 -18.40 -5.64
C ALA A 18 -33.24 -17.21 -4.73
N LYS A 19 -34.40 -16.59 -4.91
CA LYS A 19 -34.86 -15.49 -4.04
C LYS A 19 -35.09 -15.92 -2.59
N ALA A 20 -35.65 -17.12 -2.38
CA ALA A 20 -35.83 -17.68 -1.04
C ALA A 20 -34.47 -17.95 -0.37
N SER A 21 -33.53 -18.56 -1.09
CA SER A 21 -32.17 -18.80 -0.57
C SER A 21 -31.40 -17.51 -0.30
N ALA A 22 -31.55 -16.48 -1.13
CA ALA A 22 -30.94 -15.17 -0.93
C ALA A 22 -31.53 -14.46 0.29
N SER A 23 -32.85 -14.54 0.52
CA SER A 23 -33.47 -13.97 1.73
C SER A 23 -33.04 -14.72 3.00
N GLU A 24 -32.88 -16.04 2.93
CA GLU A 24 -32.45 -16.84 4.07
C GLU A 24 -30.96 -16.61 4.39
N GLN A 25 -30.12 -16.47 3.37
CA GLN A 25 -28.72 -16.08 3.53
C GLN A 25 -28.58 -14.64 4.05
N ALA A 26 -29.41 -13.71 3.58
CA ALA A 26 -29.43 -12.35 4.10
C ALA A 26 -29.86 -12.31 5.57
N ALA A 27 -30.85 -13.11 5.96
CA ALA A 27 -31.29 -13.24 7.35
C ALA A 27 -30.20 -13.86 8.24
N LYS A 28 -29.50 -14.89 7.76
CA LYS A 28 -28.37 -15.51 8.48
C LYS A 28 -27.21 -14.54 8.64
N LYS A 29 -26.83 -13.85 7.56
CA LYS A 29 -25.78 -12.81 7.61
C LYS A 29 -26.15 -11.68 8.54
N ALA A 30 -27.38 -11.17 8.51
CA ALA A 30 -27.82 -10.12 9.43
C ALA A 30 -27.80 -10.57 10.91
N ALA A 31 -28.13 -11.84 11.18
CA ALA A 31 -28.06 -12.40 12.53
C ALA A 31 -26.60 -12.59 13.00
N GLU A 32 -25.69 -12.97 12.10
CA GLU A 32 -24.26 -13.04 12.35
C GLU A 32 -23.67 -11.63 12.55
N ASP A 33 -23.92 -10.68 11.65
CA ASP A 33 -23.46 -9.30 11.77
C ASP A 33 -23.96 -8.64 13.07
N ALA A 34 -25.18 -8.97 13.51
CA ALA A 34 -25.72 -8.52 14.79
C ALA A 34 -25.01 -9.18 15.99
N SER A 35 -24.58 -10.44 15.90
CA SER A 35 -23.81 -11.10 16.96
C SER A 35 -22.36 -10.63 17.03
N TRP A 36 -21.85 -10.04 15.95
CA TRP A 36 -20.54 -9.40 15.87
C TRP A 36 -20.57 -7.88 16.10
N ALA A 37 -21.75 -7.29 16.34
CA ALA A 37 -21.86 -5.88 16.66
C ALA A 37 -21.24 -5.60 18.03
N ASP A 38 -20.32 -4.63 18.07
CA ASP A 38 -19.66 -4.21 19.31
C ASP A 38 -20.39 -2.99 19.90
N ASP A 39 -20.90 -3.13 21.12
CA ASP A 39 -21.64 -2.09 21.85
C ASP A 39 -20.72 -1.16 22.68
N ASP A 40 -19.39 -1.25 22.52
CA ASP A 40 -18.47 -0.36 23.23
C ASP A 40 -18.64 1.11 22.81
N THR A 41 -19.25 1.89 23.71
CA THR A 41 -19.47 3.33 23.53
C THR A 41 -18.19 4.14 23.33
N GLY A 42 -17.03 3.63 23.79
CA GLY A 42 -15.72 4.24 23.59
C GLY A 42 -15.26 4.15 22.14
N LEU A 43 -15.37 2.96 21.54
CA LEU A 43 -15.08 2.73 20.12
C LEU A 43 -16.06 3.48 19.22
N ALA A 44 -17.35 3.47 19.55
CA ALA A 44 -18.37 4.24 18.82
C ALA A 44 -18.06 5.76 18.83
N LYS A 45 -17.70 6.33 19.98
CA LYS A 45 -17.30 7.74 20.09
C LYS A 45 -16.02 8.04 19.31
N LYS A 46 -15.07 7.11 19.27
CA LYS A 46 -13.82 7.26 18.49
C LYS A 46 -14.11 7.21 16.99
N GLY A 47 -14.97 6.30 16.54
CA GLY A 47 -15.43 6.23 15.15
C GLY A 47 -16.16 7.49 14.72
N ALA A 48 -17.08 8.01 15.55
CA ALA A 48 -17.78 9.26 15.29
C ALA A 48 -16.81 10.46 15.17
N ARG A 49 -15.82 10.57 16.07
CA ARG A 49 -14.78 11.62 15.99
C ARG A 49 -13.90 11.51 14.75
N ALA A 50 -13.61 10.29 14.28
CA ALA A 50 -12.85 10.07 13.07
C ALA A 50 -13.65 10.49 11.83
N SER A 51 -14.91 10.04 11.72
CA SER A 51 -15.83 10.42 10.65
C SER A 51 -16.06 11.94 10.58
N ASP A 52 -16.28 12.59 11.72
CA ASP A 52 -16.41 14.05 11.79
C ASP A 52 -15.16 14.80 11.31
N LYS A 53 -13.98 14.23 11.54
CA LYS A 53 -12.71 14.82 11.11
C LYS A 53 -12.52 14.66 9.60
N GLU A 54 -12.87 13.51 9.05
CA GLU A 54 -12.84 13.23 7.61
C GLU A 54 -13.85 14.12 6.88
N ALA A 55 -15.10 14.19 7.34
CA ALA A 55 -16.13 15.07 6.77
C ALA A 55 -15.69 16.54 6.75
N LYS A 56 -15.02 17.02 7.81
CA LYS A 56 -14.47 18.39 7.85
C LYS A 56 -13.27 18.58 6.92
N ALA A 57 -12.46 17.55 6.68
CA ALA A 57 -11.35 17.62 5.73
C ALA A 57 -11.89 17.68 4.29
N ASP A 58 -12.87 16.84 3.97
CA ASP A 58 -13.50 16.79 2.65
C ASP A 58 -14.26 18.08 2.35
N ALA A 59 -15.03 18.61 3.32
CA ALA A 59 -15.70 19.90 3.16
C ALA A 59 -14.71 21.05 2.90
N LYS A 60 -13.54 21.05 3.55
CA LYS A 60 -12.49 22.05 3.30
C LYS A 60 -11.85 21.90 1.93
N LEU A 61 -11.65 20.66 1.46
CA LEU A 61 -11.12 20.41 0.13
C LEU A 61 -12.12 20.82 -0.95
N ALA A 62 -13.41 20.52 -0.75
CA ALA A 62 -14.48 20.96 -1.64
C ALA A 62 -14.54 22.50 -1.72
N ALA A 63 -14.55 23.18 -0.56
CA ALA A 63 -14.58 24.65 -0.51
C ALA A 63 -13.34 25.29 -1.16
N LYS A 64 -12.15 24.67 -1.02
CA LYS A 64 -10.93 25.15 -1.70
C LYS A 64 -11.03 24.99 -3.22
N LYS A 65 -11.51 23.85 -3.69
CA LYS A 65 -11.69 23.59 -5.13
C LYS A 65 -12.71 24.55 -5.74
N GLU A 66 -13.83 24.77 -5.07
CA GLU A 66 -14.83 25.74 -5.52
C GLU A 66 -14.24 27.16 -5.60
N ARG A 67 -13.45 27.57 -4.59
CA ARG A 67 -12.79 28.88 -4.60
C ARG A 67 -11.78 29.01 -5.75
N GLU A 68 -10.98 27.98 -5.98
CA GLU A 68 -9.98 27.95 -7.06
C GLU A 68 -10.65 27.98 -8.44
N GLU A 69 -11.78 27.28 -8.61
CA GLU A 69 -12.55 27.31 -9.86
C GLU A 69 -13.17 28.69 -10.12
N LEU A 70 -13.68 29.35 -9.07
CA LEU A 70 -14.20 30.72 -9.17
C LEU A 70 -13.09 31.72 -9.52
N GLU A 71 -11.93 31.62 -8.85
CA GLU A 71 -10.74 32.45 -9.15
C GLU A 71 -10.25 32.24 -10.59
N ALA A 72 -10.20 30.99 -11.06
CA ALA A 72 -9.85 30.68 -12.44
C ALA A 72 -10.88 31.21 -13.46
N ALA A 73 -12.17 31.19 -13.12
CA ALA A 73 -13.23 31.75 -13.95
C ALA A 73 -13.12 33.28 -14.04
N GLU A 74 -12.88 33.96 -12.92
CA GLU A 74 -12.64 35.41 -12.87
C GLU A 74 -11.38 35.79 -13.67
N ASP A 75 -10.28 35.04 -13.53
CA ASP A 75 -9.06 35.25 -14.32
C ASP A 75 -9.29 35.02 -15.81
N ALA A 76 -10.07 34.01 -16.19
CA ALA A 76 -10.41 33.75 -17.57
C ALA A 76 -11.26 34.88 -18.17
N GLU A 77 -12.24 35.41 -17.43
CA GLU A 77 -13.05 36.56 -17.84
C GLU A 77 -12.22 37.85 -17.93
N ASN A 78 -11.39 38.12 -16.92
CA ASN A 78 -10.46 39.25 -16.92
C ASN A 78 -9.44 39.16 -18.07
N SER A 79 -8.97 37.96 -18.42
CA SER A 79 -8.08 37.77 -19.57
C SER A 79 -8.76 38.13 -20.90
N LYS A 80 -10.04 37.76 -21.07
CA LYS A 80 -10.86 38.08 -22.25
C LYS A 80 -11.15 39.58 -22.34
N LEU A 81 -11.42 40.22 -21.20
CA LEU A 81 -11.60 41.68 -21.11
C LEU A 81 -10.28 42.44 -21.37
N SER A 82 -9.13 41.89 -20.97
CA SER A 82 -7.81 42.47 -21.23
C SER A 82 -7.41 42.44 -22.72
N GLY A 83 -8.03 41.56 -23.52
CA GLY A 83 -7.80 41.45 -24.96
C GLY A 83 -8.24 42.69 -25.76
N ALA A 84 -9.22 43.45 -25.25
CA ALA A 84 -9.74 44.65 -25.91
C ALA A 84 -8.86 45.90 -25.70
N ASN A 85 -7.89 45.87 -24.76
CA ASN A 85 -7.03 47.03 -24.46
C ASN A 85 -5.54 46.80 -24.75
N LYS A 86 -5.18 45.81 -25.58
CA LYS A 86 -3.82 45.63 -26.13
C LYS A 86 -3.44 46.65 -27.21
N LYS A 87 -3.93 47.90 -27.13
CA LYS A 87 -3.29 49.01 -27.84
C LYS A 87 -2.15 49.50 -26.95
N ALA A 88 -0.95 49.08 -27.33
CA ALA A 88 0.35 49.68 -27.00
C ALA A 88 0.33 50.62 -25.78
N GLN A 89 0.64 50.08 -24.61
CA GLN A 89 1.06 50.92 -23.49
C GLN A 89 2.27 51.74 -23.96
N PRO A 90 2.22 53.09 -23.95
CA PRO A 90 3.39 53.88 -24.29
C PRO A 90 4.48 53.56 -23.27
N SER A 91 5.68 53.23 -23.74
CA SER A 91 6.89 52.93 -22.94
C SER A 91 7.37 54.08 -22.02
N LYS A 92 6.56 55.13 -21.88
CA LYS A 92 6.82 56.31 -21.08
C LYS A 92 6.12 56.14 -19.73
N VAL A 93 6.85 55.59 -18.76
CA VAL A 93 6.41 55.55 -17.37
C VAL A 93 6.31 57.01 -16.88
N THR A 94 5.14 57.42 -16.39
CA THR A 94 4.94 58.77 -15.84
C THR A 94 5.58 58.86 -14.44
N GLN A 95 6.01 60.05 -14.02
CA GLN A 95 6.65 60.26 -12.72
C GLN A 95 5.78 59.77 -11.54
N ALA A 96 4.46 59.89 -11.66
CA ALA A 96 3.50 59.40 -10.67
C ALA A 96 3.50 57.86 -10.57
N GLU A 97 3.63 57.16 -11.70
CA GLU A 97 3.72 55.70 -11.75
C GLU A 97 5.03 55.21 -11.11
N ILE A 98 6.14 55.92 -11.35
CA ILE A 98 7.44 55.63 -10.70
C ILE A 98 7.31 55.79 -9.18
N ALA A 99 6.71 56.89 -8.72
CA ALA A 99 6.49 57.13 -7.29
C ALA A 99 5.60 56.06 -6.65
N ARG A 100 4.52 55.64 -7.34
CA ARG A 100 3.62 54.58 -6.86
C ARG A 100 4.35 53.23 -6.77
N ARG A 101 5.15 52.90 -7.77
CA ARG A 101 5.91 51.63 -7.82
C ARG A 101 7.02 51.61 -6.75
N GLN A 102 7.66 52.75 -6.52
CA GLN A 102 8.62 52.90 -5.42
C GLN A 102 7.96 52.82 -4.05
N ALA A 103 6.77 53.39 -3.86
CA ALA A 103 6.02 53.28 -2.61
C ALA A 103 5.61 51.83 -2.32
N LEU A 104 5.14 51.08 -3.32
CA LEU A 104 4.83 49.64 -3.19
C LEU A 104 6.08 48.79 -2.89
N LEU A 105 7.20 49.10 -3.52
CA LEU A 105 8.49 48.44 -3.24
C LEU A 105 9.04 48.78 -1.85
N ALA A 106 8.83 50.00 -1.37
CA ALA A 106 9.19 50.40 -0.02
C ALA A 106 8.30 49.69 1.02
N MET A 107 7.00 49.56 0.74
CA MET A 107 6.07 48.84 1.60
C MET A 107 6.35 47.33 1.64
N SER A 108 6.83 46.74 0.55
CA SER A 108 7.23 45.32 0.51
C SER A 108 8.63 45.04 1.09
N LYS A 109 9.51 46.05 1.13
CA LYS A 109 10.83 45.98 1.79
C LYS A 109 10.82 46.39 3.27
N ALA A 110 9.74 47.00 3.77
CA ALA A 110 9.62 47.47 5.16
C ALA A 110 9.32 46.35 6.19
N ALA A 111 9.25 45.09 5.77
CA ALA A 111 9.39 43.99 6.72
C ALA A 111 10.89 43.65 6.83
N PRO A 112 11.58 44.01 7.92
CA PRO A 112 12.89 43.42 8.17
C PRO A 112 12.65 41.92 8.25
N LYS A 113 13.07 41.17 7.21
CA LYS A 113 13.31 39.75 7.37
C LYS A 113 14.40 39.66 8.41
N LYS A 114 14.00 39.51 9.68
CA LYS A 114 14.85 39.03 10.75
C LYS A 114 15.29 37.65 10.28
N SER A 115 16.37 37.60 9.52
CA SER A 115 17.19 36.41 9.43
C SER A 115 17.84 36.30 10.80
N SER A 116 17.07 35.78 11.77
CA SER A 116 17.66 35.11 12.90
C SER A 116 18.64 34.12 12.30
N LYS A 117 19.93 34.42 12.43
CA LYS A 117 20.97 33.43 12.22
C LYS A 117 20.60 32.34 13.22
N SER A 118 19.97 31.27 12.74
CA SER A 118 19.66 30.13 13.58
C SER A 118 21.00 29.64 14.08
N GLN A 119 21.25 29.88 15.37
CA GLN A 119 22.32 29.22 16.07
C GLN A 119 22.07 27.74 15.83
N VAL A 120 22.98 27.08 15.10
CA VAL A 120 22.89 25.64 14.84
C VAL A 120 23.14 24.97 16.17
N VAL A 121 22.08 24.88 16.98
CA VAL A 121 22.06 24.05 18.18
C VAL A 121 22.20 22.63 17.65
N ALA A 122 23.31 21.99 17.99
CA ALA A 122 23.53 20.59 17.67
C ALA A 122 22.33 19.81 18.20
N GLN A 123 21.55 19.22 17.29
CA GLN A 123 20.35 18.50 17.69
C GLN A 123 20.78 17.35 18.61
N PRO A 124 20.15 17.20 19.78
CA PRO A 124 20.40 16.06 20.64
C PRO A 124 20.13 14.77 19.86
N LYS A 125 20.96 13.75 20.04
CA LYS A 125 20.71 12.42 19.46
C LYS A 125 19.36 11.94 19.97
N LEU A 126 18.40 11.82 19.06
CA LEU A 126 17.10 11.25 19.33
C LEU A 126 17.31 9.77 19.65
N GLU A 127 17.08 9.38 20.90
CA GLU A 127 17.02 7.98 21.27
C GLU A 127 15.73 7.36 20.72
N GLU A 128 15.84 6.14 20.22
CA GLU A 128 14.68 5.43 19.68
C GLU A 128 13.66 5.14 20.78
N ASN A 129 12.40 5.52 20.55
CA ASN A 129 11.33 5.27 21.50
C ASN A 129 11.00 3.76 21.54
N THR A 130 11.55 3.05 22.53
CA THR A 130 11.40 1.60 22.72
C THR A 130 9.95 1.18 22.95
N ASN A 131 9.07 2.08 23.43
CA ASN A 131 7.65 1.78 23.62
C ASN A 131 6.88 1.61 22.30
N ARG A 132 7.50 1.93 21.15
CA ARG A 132 6.94 1.67 19.82
C ARG A 132 7.45 0.37 19.19
N LYS A 133 8.43 -0.29 19.80
CA LYS A 133 8.83 -1.64 19.40
C LYS A 133 7.87 -2.59 20.08
N THR A 134 6.67 -2.73 19.53
CA THR A 134 5.81 -3.84 19.89
C THR A 134 6.41 -5.07 19.24
N ASP A 135 6.80 -6.06 20.04
CA ASP A 135 7.11 -7.41 19.55
C ASP A 135 5.79 -8.12 19.16
N GLU A 136 4.97 -7.43 18.38
CA GLU A 136 3.71 -7.93 17.85
C GLU A 136 4.04 -8.73 16.60
N VAL A 137 3.98 -10.05 16.73
CA VAL A 137 4.09 -10.94 15.58
C VAL A 137 2.78 -10.84 14.80
N GLU A 138 2.78 -10.00 13.76
CA GLU A 138 1.65 -9.84 12.84
C GLU A 138 1.49 -11.07 11.94
N ALA A 139 0.89 -12.12 12.49
CA ALA A 139 0.57 -13.33 11.77
C ALA A 139 -0.73 -13.18 10.97
N THR A 140 -0.67 -12.45 9.85
CA THR A 140 -1.80 -12.33 8.92
C THR A 140 -1.89 -13.55 8.00
N GLY A 141 -2.37 -14.66 8.53
CA GLY A 141 -2.60 -15.90 7.76
C GLY A 141 -2.26 -17.17 8.55
N LEU A 142 -2.80 -18.31 8.13
CA LEU A 142 -2.58 -19.60 8.80
C LEU A 142 -1.10 -20.00 8.85
N ASP A 143 -0.38 -19.86 7.73
CA ASP A 143 1.04 -20.20 7.66
C ASP A 143 1.88 -19.29 8.56
N ALA A 144 1.59 -17.99 8.56
CA ALA A 144 2.26 -17.02 9.41
C ALA A 144 1.95 -17.23 10.91
N ALA A 145 0.72 -17.68 11.23
CA ALA A 145 0.32 -18.00 12.61
C ALA A 145 0.98 -19.28 13.12
N LEU A 146 1.14 -20.28 12.26
CA LEU A 146 1.87 -21.51 12.59
C LEU A 146 3.36 -21.24 12.78
N ASP A 147 3.96 -20.41 11.93
CA ASP A 147 5.38 -20.01 12.06
C ASP A 147 5.62 -19.21 13.35
N ALA A 148 4.73 -18.27 13.66
CA ALA A 148 4.74 -17.50 14.90
C ALA A 148 4.62 -18.36 16.18
N LEU A 149 3.90 -19.49 16.09
CA LEU A 149 3.70 -20.43 17.21
C LEU A 149 4.80 -21.52 17.29
N GLY A 150 5.77 -21.52 16.37
CA GLY A 150 6.79 -22.57 16.27
C GLY A 150 6.26 -23.91 15.75
N GLY A 151 5.05 -23.92 15.18
CA GLY A 151 4.38 -25.06 14.55
C GLY A 151 4.49 -25.07 13.03
N GLY A 152 5.47 -24.36 12.46
CA GLY A 152 5.70 -24.27 11.03
C GLY A 152 5.82 -25.66 10.41
N ALA A 153 5.13 -25.84 9.27
CA ALA A 153 5.36 -26.96 8.35
C ALA A 153 6.87 -27.21 8.20
N PRO A 154 7.33 -28.47 8.04
CA PRO A 154 8.75 -28.80 8.01
C PRO A 154 9.45 -27.78 7.14
N GLU A 155 10.38 -27.03 7.75
CA GLU A 155 11.06 -25.90 7.13
C GLU A 155 11.29 -26.26 5.67
N LYS A 156 10.87 -25.40 4.74
CA LYS A 156 11.19 -25.56 3.33
C LYS A 156 12.71 -25.52 3.25
N LYS A 157 13.34 -26.66 3.48
CA LYS A 157 14.78 -26.79 3.65
C LYS A 157 15.34 -26.22 2.38
N GLY A 158 16.11 -25.14 2.54
CA GLY A 158 16.48 -24.25 1.46
C GLY A 158 16.88 -25.09 0.25
N LYS A 159 16.21 -24.87 -0.87
CA LYS A 159 16.33 -25.68 -2.09
C LYS A 159 17.82 -25.83 -2.42
N MET A 160 18.43 -26.93 -2.00
CA MET A 160 19.85 -27.13 -2.26
C MET A 160 19.97 -27.48 -3.74
N THR A 161 20.84 -26.81 -4.46
CA THR A 161 21.10 -27.20 -5.84
C THR A 161 21.95 -28.46 -5.83
N TYR A 162 21.81 -29.32 -6.84
CA TYR A 162 22.63 -30.54 -6.95
C TYR A 162 24.14 -30.23 -6.87
N LYS A 163 24.56 -29.07 -7.38
CA LYS A 163 25.95 -28.61 -7.36
C LYS A 163 26.48 -28.34 -5.93
N GLU A 164 25.65 -27.79 -5.06
CA GLU A 164 26.00 -27.54 -3.66
C GLU A 164 26.04 -28.85 -2.86
N TYR A 165 25.16 -29.79 -3.18
CA TYR A 165 25.19 -31.14 -2.60
C TYR A 165 26.41 -31.93 -3.06
N GLU A 166 26.73 -31.91 -4.35
CA GLU A 166 27.93 -32.54 -4.90
C GLU A 166 29.18 -32.01 -4.21
N ALA A 167 29.34 -30.69 -4.05
CA ALA A 167 30.52 -30.11 -3.42
C ALA A 167 30.72 -30.55 -1.95
N LYS A 168 29.64 -30.83 -1.21
CA LYS A 168 29.70 -31.28 0.20
C LYS A 168 29.97 -32.78 0.32
N VAL A 169 29.31 -33.60 -0.49
CA VAL A 169 29.31 -35.06 -0.34
C VAL A 169 30.45 -35.73 -1.11
N LEU A 170 30.94 -35.12 -2.19
CA LEU A 170 32.07 -35.63 -2.96
C LEU A 170 33.34 -35.90 -2.10
N PRO A 171 33.81 -35.00 -1.22
CA PRO A 171 34.97 -35.27 -0.38
C PRO A 171 34.73 -36.38 0.65
N GLU A 172 33.50 -36.55 1.15
CA GLU A 172 33.14 -37.65 2.06
C GLU A 172 33.18 -39.00 1.34
N ILE A 173 32.63 -39.09 0.12
CA ILE A 173 32.67 -40.32 -0.69
C ILE A 173 34.11 -40.70 -1.04
N GLN A 174 34.96 -39.72 -1.30
CA GLN A 174 36.37 -39.93 -1.60
C GLN A 174 37.18 -40.38 -0.38
N SER A 175 36.89 -39.86 0.81
CA SER A 175 37.57 -40.27 2.04
C SER A 175 37.16 -41.67 2.48
N GLU A 176 35.87 -42.03 2.32
CA GLU A 176 35.36 -43.38 2.58
C GLU A 176 35.87 -44.41 1.56
N ASN A 177 36.10 -43.99 0.32
CA ASN A 177 36.49 -44.86 -0.78
C ASN A 177 37.62 -44.24 -1.62
N PRO A 178 38.87 -44.23 -1.14
CA PRO A 178 39.99 -43.58 -1.82
C PRO A 178 40.40 -44.26 -3.15
N GLY A 179 39.86 -45.45 -3.45
CA GLY A 179 40.09 -46.18 -4.69
C GLY A 179 39.05 -45.95 -5.80
N LEU A 180 38.00 -45.15 -5.56
CA LEU A 180 36.94 -44.92 -6.54
C LEU A 180 37.37 -43.91 -7.61
N LYS A 181 37.03 -44.17 -8.87
CA LYS A 181 37.26 -43.19 -9.94
C LYS A 181 36.27 -42.02 -9.80
N MET A 182 36.69 -40.81 -10.17
CA MET A 182 35.87 -39.59 -10.04
C MET A 182 34.45 -39.70 -10.63
N SER A 183 34.28 -40.40 -11.76
CA SER A 183 32.94 -40.58 -12.35
C SER A 183 32.06 -41.43 -11.44
N GLN A 184 32.61 -42.50 -10.84
CA GLN A 184 31.86 -43.38 -9.93
C GLN A 184 31.50 -42.65 -8.63
N ALA A 185 32.37 -41.75 -8.15
CA ALA A 185 32.09 -40.93 -6.97
C ALA A 185 30.92 -39.95 -7.23
N LYS A 186 30.90 -39.34 -8.42
CA LYS A 186 29.79 -38.49 -8.86
C LYS A 186 28.48 -39.26 -9.04
N ASP A 187 28.54 -40.46 -9.62
CA ASP A 187 27.36 -41.31 -9.78
C ASP A 187 26.77 -41.74 -8.43
N LYS A 188 27.63 -42.02 -7.42
CA LYS A 188 27.20 -42.29 -6.05
C LYS A 188 26.58 -41.03 -5.40
N ALA A 189 27.21 -39.86 -5.54
CA ALA A 189 26.67 -38.60 -5.04
C ALA A 189 25.28 -38.30 -5.65
N PHE A 190 25.11 -38.52 -6.96
CA PHE A 190 23.82 -38.36 -7.63
C PHE A 190 22.75 -39.31 -7.10
N LYS A 191 23.08 -40.59 -6.87
CA LYS A 191 22.13 -41.57 -6.30
C LYS A 191 21.74 -41.26 -4.85
N MET A 192 22.63 -40.65 -4.08
CA MET A 192 22.32 -40.16 -2.74
C MET A 192 21.44 -38.91 -2.81
N TRP A 193 21.71 -38.00 -3.76
CA TRP A 193 20.89 -36.83 -4.03
C TRP A 193 19.45 -37.18 -4.43
N GLU A 194 19.24 -38.19 -5.27
CA GLU A 194 17.90 -38.65 -5.65
C GLU A 194 17.06 -39.13 -4.48
N ARG A 195 17.69 -39.60 -3.39
CA ARG A 195 16.99 -40.04 -2.16
C ARG A 195 16.98 -39.00 -1.05
N ALA A 196 17.75 -37.91 -1.20
CA ALA A 196 17.88 -36.91 -0.17
C ALA A 196 16.57 -36.11 0.00
N PRO A 197 16.19 -35.74 1.24
CA PRO A 197 15.03 -34.88 1.50
C PRO A 197 15.26 -33.43 1.04
N GLU A 198 16.52 -33.05 0.80
CA GLU A 198 16.94 -31.74 0.29
C GLU A 198 16.70 -31.58 -1.22
N ASN A 199 16.39 -32.67 -1.93
CA ASN A 199 16.15 -32.65 -3.37
C ASN A 199 14.76 -32.07 -3.68
N PRO A 200 14.67 -30.97 -4.45
CA PRO A 200 13.38 -30.37 -4.82
C PRO A 200 12.39 -31.37 -5.41
N LYS A 201 12.85 -32.37 -6.18
CA LYS A 201 11.99 -33.41 -6.77
C LYS A 201 11.27 -34.28 -5.73
N ASN A 202 11.83 -34.41 -4.54
CA ASN A 202 11.25 -35.21 -3.45
C ASN A 202 10.34 -34.37 -2.54
N GLN A 203 10.34 -33.04 -2.69
CA GLN A 203 9.53 -32.11 -1.91
C GLN A 203 8.21 -31.73 -2.62
N GLU A 204 8.08 -32.03 -3.91
CA GLU A 204 6.86 -31.77 -4.71
C GLU A 204 5.79 -32.88 -4.59
N LYS A 205 5.90 -33.79 -3.63
CA LYS A 205 5.03 -34.96 -3.46
C LYS A 205 4.33 -34.94 -2.12
#